data_AF-A0A545B7I7-F1
#
_entry.id   AF-A0A545B7I7-F1
#
_cell.length_a   1.000
_cell.length_b   1.000
_cell.length_c   1.000
_cell.angle_alpha   90.00
_cell.angle_beta   90.00
_cell.angle_gamma   90.00
#
_symmetry.space_group_name_H-M   'P 1'
#
loop_
_entity.id
_entity.type
_entity.pdbx_description
1 polymer ?
#
loop_
_entity_poly.entity_id
_entity_poly.type
_entity_poly.pdbx_seq_one_letter_code
_entity_poly.pdbx_strand_id
1 'polypeptide(L)'
;MVARDILNLQARDAALPAQEANRTAAAAARGLRGLLRDALRPEHDQVDQAFSALDLGRDDHYLRFLRAQHTGLARIAQSIDPALPAPRSGPALPQMLAALDADLSDMGDSAPPVLPASPVTPLHPLAVDYVIIGSRLGTKVLRQRRATAIMHKAGATNTADQAMRYLCLPNDPALWQEFCAHAQSIPAEGPIADLILHHARRCFGFFAAAIQEQQTRLAYAQAPRECSTTTFVRFSHTYQDD
;
A
#
# COMPACT_ATOMS: atom_id res chain seq x y z
N MET A 1 58.79 -2.23 -16.25
CA MET A 1 57.45 -2.77 -15.91
C MET A 1 56.64 -1.79 -15.03
N VAL A 2 56.80 -0.46 -15.18
CA VAL A 2 56.13 0.54 -14.31
C VAL A 2 55.28 1.54 -15.10
N ALA A 3 55.57 1.75 -16.40
CA ALA A 3 54.83 2.71 -17.23
C ALA A 3 53.42 2.25 -17.66
N ARG A 4 53.17 0.94 -17.71
CA ARG A 4 51.84 0.39 -18.07
C ARG A 4 50.82 0.52 -16.93
N ASP A 5 51.27 0.51 -15.68
CA ASP A 5 50.38 0.59 -14.52
C ASP A 5 49.93 2.04 -14.22
N ILE A 6 50.76 3.04 -14.54
CA ILE A 6 50.41 4.47 -14.37
C ILE A 6 49.38 4.91 -15.41
N LEU A 7 49.49 4.46 -16.66
CA LEU A 7 48.51 4.74 -17.71
C LEU A 7 47.14 4.10 -17.41
N ASN A 8 47.11 2.93 -16.76
CA ASN A 8 45.88 2.25 -16.37
C ASN A 8 45.17 2.89 -15.16
N LEU A 9 45.91 3.53 -14.25
CA LEU A 9 45.35 4.30 -13.15
C LEU A 9 44.73 5.63 -13.62
N GLN A 10 45.42 6.35 -14.51
CA GLN A 10 44.90 7.62 -15.07
C GLN A 10 43.65 7.42 -15.94
N ALA A 11 43.55 6.29 -16.66
CA ALA A 11 42.36 5.94 -17.44
C ALA A 11 41.14 5.57 -16.56
N ARG A 12 41.37 5.01 -15.36
CA ARG A 12 40.31 4.69 -14.39
C ARG A 12 39.80 5.96 -13.68
N ASP A 13 40.69 6.90 -13.36
CA ASP A 13 40.33 8.19 -12.76
C ASP A 13 39.52 9.09 -13.69
N ALA A 14 39.73 9.01 -15.02
CA ALA A 14 38.91 9.74 -15.99
C ALA A 14 37.55 9.08 -16.30
N ALA A 15 37.40 7.78 -16.05
CA ALA A 15 36.18 7.02 -16.36
C ALA A 15 35.07 7.21 -15.30
N LEU A 16 35.43 7.43 -14.04
CA LEU A 16 34.50 7.74 -12.94
C LEU A 16 33.67 9.02 -13.18
N PRO A 17 34.27 10.20 -13.46
CA PRO A 17 33.51 11.43 -13.68
C PRO A 17 32.68 11.40 -14.96
N ALA A 18 33.13 10.68 -16.01
CA ALA A 18 32.35 10.50 -17.23
C ALA A 18 31.15 9.56 -17.02
N GLN A 19 31.28 8.50 -16.21
CA GLN A 19 30.16 7.64 -15.83
C GLN A 19 29.17 8.33 -14.90
N GLU A 20 29.64 9.15 -13.97
CA GLU A 20 28.78 9.97 -13.12
C GLU A 20 28.00 10.99 -13.96
N ALA A 21 28.67 11.76 -14.83
CA ALA A 21 28.00 12.71 -15.72
C ALA A 21 26.97 12.03 -16.65
N ASN A 22 27.26 10.83 -17.15
CA ASN A 22 26.33 10.08 -18.00
C ASN A 22 25.15 9.50 -17.21
N ARG A 23 25.35 9.11 -15.93
CA ARG A 23 24.25 8.74 -15.02
C ARG A 23 23.36 9.93 -14.70
N THR A 24 23.95 11.09 -14.39
CA THR A 24 23.21 12.33 -14.11
C THR A 24 22.40 12.79 -15.32
N ALA A 25 22.97 12.72 -16.53
CA ALA A 25 22.26 13.03 -17.77
C ALA A 25 21.13 12.03 -18.06
N ALA A 26 21.34 10.73 -17.84
CA ALA A 26 20.32 9.69 -18.02
C ALA A 26 19.21 9.75 -16.97
N ALA A 27 19.52 10.20 -15.74
CA ALA A 27 18.55 10.44 -14.68
C ALA A 27 17.72 11.71 -14.97
N ALA A 28 18.36 12.80 -15.39
CA ALA A 28 17.69 14.01 -15.86
C ALA A 28 16.74 13.74 -17.04
N ALA A 29 17.13 12.85 -17.97
CA ALA A 29 16.28 12.42 -19.08
C ALA A 29 15.09 11.53 -18.66
N ARG A 30 15.16 10.86 -17.49
CA ARG A 30 14.12 9.92 -17.02
C ARG A 30 12.97 10.61 -16.29
N GLY A 31 13.21 11.78 -15.70
CA GLY A 31 12.24 12.53 -14.90
C GLY A 31 11.78 11.81 -13.63
N LEU A 32 11.03 12.49 -12.77
CA LEU A 32 10.51 11.94 -11.52
C LEU A 32 9.67 10.68 -11.75
N ARG A 33 8.92 10.61 -12.85
CA ARG A 33 8.16 9.39 -13.21
C ARG A 33 9.06 8.16 -13.31
N GLY A 34 10.19 8.28 -14.01
CA GLY A 34 11.16 7.21 -14.14
C GLY A 34 11.74 6.80 -12.79
N LEU A 35 12.10 7.79 -11.97
CA LEU A 35 12.56 7.56 -10.59
C LEU A 35 11.55 6.75 -9.78
N LEU A 36 10.30 7.22 -9.68
CA LEU A 36 9.27 6.58 -8.88
C LEU A 36 9.02 5.14 -9.33
N ARG A 37 8.88 4.91 -10.64
CA ARG A 37 8.66 3.57 -11.20
C ARG A 37 9.81 2.61 -10.88
N ASP A 38 11.04 3.05 -11.07
CA ASP A 38 12.21 2.17 -10.92
C ASP A 38 12.53 1.94 -9.43
N ALA A 39 12.48 2.99 -8.61
CA ALA A 39 12.87 2.96 -7.21
C ALA A 39 11.80 2.45 -6.24
N LEU A 40 10.52 2.44 -6.64
CA LEU A 40 9.40 1.88 -5.85
C LEU A 40 8.96 0.49 -6.33
N ARG A 41 9.67 -0.09 -7.30
CA ARG A 41 9.35 -1.42 -7.83
C ARG A 41 9.33 -2.48 -6.71
N PRO A 42 10.30 -2.55 -5.78
CA PRO A 42 10.26 -3.52 -4.69
C PRO A 42 9.03 -3.38 -3.80
N GLU A 43 8.67 -2.15 -3.40
CA GLU A 43 7.51 -1.87 -2.56
C GLU A 43 6.19 -2.20 -3.27
N HIS A 44 6.11 -1.89 -4.57
CA HIS A 44 4.96 -2.29 -5.39
C HIS A 44 4.82 -3.81 -5.46
N ASP A 45 5.90 -4.53 -5.81
CA ASP A 45 5.88 -5.98 -5.96
C ASP A 45 5.56 -6.68 -4.63
N GLN A 46 6.05 -6.15 -3.50
CA GLN A 46 5.72 -6.65 -2.17
C GLN A 46 4.22 -6.54 -1.87
N VAL A 47 3.64 -5.36 -2.12
CA VAL A 47 2.21 -5.11 -1.88
C VAL A 47 1.36 -5.97 -2.82
N ASP A 48 1.71 -6.03 -4.11
CA ASP A 48 1.01 -6.85 -5.10
C ASP A 48 1.05 -8.35 -4.74
N GLN A 49 2.20 -8.86 -4.29
CA GLN A 49 2.33 -10.23 -3.82
C GLN A 49 1.44 -10.50 -2.60
N ALA A 50 1.46 -9.61 -1.61
CA ALA A 50 0.68 -9.78 -0.38
C ALA A 50 -0.83 -9.78 -0.65
N PHE A 51 -1.31 -8.92 -1.55
CA PHE A 51 -2.71 -8.91 -1.96
C PHE A 51 -3.07 -10.07 -2.89
N SER A 52 -2.16 -10.48 -3.78
CA SER A 52 -2.38 -11.62 -4.69
C SER A 52 -2.50 -12.97 -3.96
N ALA A 53 -1.98 -13.07 -2.73
CA ALA A 53 -2.20 -14.23 -1.87
C ALA A 53 -3.67 -14.38 -1.40
N LEU A 54 -4.49 -13.33 -1.51
CA LEU A 54 -5.91 -13.39 -1.18
C LEU A 54 -6.73 -13.93 -2.36
N ASP A 55 -7.31 -15.11 -2.17
CA ASP A 55 -8.42 -15.58 -3.01
C ASP A 55 -9.69 -14.74 -2.81
N LEU A 56 -9.93 -13.78 -3.70
CA LEU A 56 -11.10 -12.90 -3.66
C LEU A 56 -12.44 -13.62 -3.87
N GLY A 57 -12.45 -14.91 -4.26
CA GLY A 57 -13.67 -15.71 -4.32
C GLY A 57 -14.17 -16.17 -2.95
N ARG A 58 -13.29 -16.21 -1.96
CA ARG A 58 -13.62 -16.55 -0.58
C ARG A 58 -13.99 -15.29 0.20
N ASP A 59 -15.12 -15.32 0.89
CA ASP A 59 -15.66 -14.13 1.56
C ASP A 59 -14.79 -13.67 2.73
N ASP A 60 -14.14 -14.59 3.45
CA ASP A 60 -13.21 -14.26 4.52
C ASP A 60 -11.94 -13.56 3.99
N HIS A 61 -11.46 -13.95 2.81
CA HIS A 61 -10.32 -13.32 2.14
C HIS A 61 -10.71 -11.97 1.55
N TYR A 62 -11.90 -11.89 0.95
CA TYR A 62 -12.41 -10.64 0.41
C TYR A 62 -12.64 -9.59 1.49
N LEU A 63 -13.15 -10.00 2.66
CA LEU A 63 -13.29 -9.09 3.80
C LEU A 63 -11.94 -8.54 4.27
N ARG A 64 -10.89 -9.36 4.30
CA ARG A 64 -9.51 -8.91 4.62
C ARG A 64 -8.99 -7.93 3.57
N PHE A 65 -9.25 -8.20 2.29
CA PHE A 65 -8.92 -7.28 1.21
C PHE A 65 -9.58 -5.92 1.45
N LEU A 66 -10.89 -5.86 1.71
CA LEU A 66 -11.62 -4.62 1.96
C LEU A 66 -11.07 -3.86 3.18
N ARG A 67 -10.85 -4.55 4.31
CA ARG A 67 -10.28 -3.97 5.53
C ARG A 67 -8.88 -3.38 5.30
N ALA A 68 -8.02 -4.10 4.57
CA ALA A 68 -6.67 -3.65 4.27
C ALA A 68 -6.68 -2.41 3.35
N GLN A 69 -7.52 -2.42 2.31
CA GLN A 69 -7.70 -1.27 1.42
C GLN A 69 -8.23 -0.06 2.18
N HIS A 70 -9.26 -0.24 3.02
CA HIS A 70 -9.82 0.81 3.84
C HIS A 70 -8.75 1.43 4.75
N THR A 71 -8.02 0.59 5.49
CA THR A 71 -6.98 1.06 6.42
C THR A 71 -5.87 1.82 5.70
N GLY A 72 -5.38 1.32 4.56
CA GLY A 72 -4.36 2.00 3.77
C GLY A 72 -4.81 3.37 3.26
N LEU A 73 -6.01 3.44 2.66
CA LEU A 73 -6.57 4.68 2.13
C LEU A 73 -6.89 5.69 3.22
N ALA A 74 -7.42 5.25 4.36
CA ALA A 74 -7.71 6.12 5.48
C ALA A 74 -6.43 6.74 6.07
N ARG A 75 -5.32 5.98 6.15
CA ARG A 75 -4.02 6.52 6.56
C ARG A 75 -3.47 7.55 5.59
N ILE A 76 -3.65 7.34 4.29
CA ILE A 76 -3.31 8.35 3.27
C ILE A 76 -4.17 9.60 3.48
N ALA A 77 -5.49 9.45 3.60
CA ALA A 77 -6.42 10.57 3.79
C ALA A 77 -6.10 11.38 5.05
N GLN A 78 -5.78 10.72 6.17
CA GLN A 78 -5.35 11.38 7.41
C GLN A 78 -4.03 12.14 7.25
N SER A 79 -3.19 11.76 6.29
CA SER A 79 -1.87 12.37 6.05
C SER A 79 -1.91 13.48 4.98
N ILE A 80 -3.08 13.85 4.45
CA ILE A 80 -3.24 15.00 3.57
C ILE A 80 -3.41 16.24 4.43
N ASP A 81 -2.49 17.20 4.26
CA ASP A 81 -2.56 18.49 4.94
C ASP A 81 -3.45 19.46 4.15
N PRO A 82 -4.56 19.97 4.73
CA PRO A 82 -5.44 20.93 4.06
C PRO A 82 -4.78 22.29 3.79
N ALA A 83 -3.63 22.59 4.41
CA ALA A 83 -2.86 23.80 4.15
C ALA A 83 -1.92 23.68 2.92
N LEU A 84 -1.74 22.47 2.38
CA LEU A 84 -0.94 22.23 1.18
C LEU A 84 -1.84 22.10 -0.07
N PRO A 85 -1.29 22.27 -1.29
CA PRO A 85 -2.03 21.98 -2.51
C PRO A 85 -2.60 20.56 -2.48
N ALA A 86 -3.91 20.41 -2.73
CA ALA A 86 -4.55 19.11 -2.68
C ALA A 86 -3.99 18.19 -3.79
N PRO A 87 -3.81 16.88 -3.51
CA PRO A 87 -3.53 15.90 -4.57
C PRO A 87 -4.70 15.85 -5.56
N ARG A 88 -4.42 15.60 -6.85
CA ARG A 88 -5.46 15.46 -7.88
C ARG A 88 -6.42 14.31 -7.59
N SER A 89 -5.91 13.27 -6.93
CA SER A 89 -6.68 12.13 -6.43
C SER A 89 -7.50 12.41 -5.17
N GLY A 90 -7.34 13.60 -4.55
CA GLY A 90 -8.03 13.99 -3.32
C GLY A 90 -9.55 13.79 -3.36
N PRO A 91 -10.27 14.24 -4.41
CA PRO A 91 -11.72 14.04 -4.53
C PRO A 91 -12.15 12.57 -4.64
N ALA A 92 -11.26 11.68 -5.08
CA ALA A 92 -11.57 10.25 -5.21
C ALA A 92 -11.45 9.50 -3.87
N LEU A 93 -10.61 9.96 -2.95
CA LEU A 93 -10.36 9.28 -1.67
C LEU A 93 -11.63 9.11 -0.81
N PRO A 94 -12.48 10.15 -0.58
CA PRO A 94 -13.73 9.97 0.15
C PRO A 94 -14.69 8.98 -0.54
N GLN A 95 -14.73 8.98 -1.87
CA GLN A 95 -15.58 8.05 -2.63
C GLN A 95 -15.09 6.60 -2.49
N MET A 96 -13.77 6.39 -2.50
CA MET A 96 -13.16 5.08 -2.29
C MET A 96 -13.43 4.55 -0.88
N LEU A 97 -13.30 5.41 0.14
CA LEU A 97 -13.61 5.04 1.53
C LEU A 97 -15.10 4.71 1.70
N ALA A 98 -16.00 5.57 1.21
CA ALA A 98 -17.44 5.32 1.29
C ALA A 98 -17.86 4.03 0.57
N ALA A 99 -17.25 3.72 -0.58
CA ALA A 99 -17.50 2.47 -1.28
C ALA A 99 -17.01 1.24 -0.51
N LEU A 100 -15.87 1.35 0.19
CA LEU A 100 -15.35 0.29 1.06
C LEU A 100 -16.23 0.10 2.30
N ASP A 101 -16.72 1.18 2.90
CA ASP A 101 -17.64 1.12 4.04
C ASP A 101 -18.93 0.40 3.67
N ALA A 102 -19.51 0.72 2.51
CA ALA A 102 -20.69 0.05 1.99
C ALA A 102 -20.42 -1.44 1.68
N ASP A 103 -19.28 -1.77 1.05
CA ASP A 103 -18.92 -3.15 0.77
C ASP A 103 -18.66 -3.96 2.06
N LEU A 104 -18.06 -3.35 3.10
CA LEU A 104 -17.90 -3.99 4.41
C LEU A 104 -19.24 -4.22 5.11
N SER A 105 -20.14 -3.23 5.06
CA SER A 105 -21.49 -3.35 5.64
C SER A 105 -22.30 -4.47 4.97
N ASP A 106 -22.25 -4.58 3.64
CA ASP A 106 -22.93 -5.65 2.89
C ASP A 106 -22.41 -7.05 3.22
N MET A 107 -21.14 -7.13 3.66
CA MET A 107 -20.49 -8.34 4.14
C MET A 107 -20.73 -8.60 5.64
N GLY A 108 -21.57 -7.80 6.30
CA GLY A 108 -21.91 -7.93 7.72
C GLY A 108 -20.80 -7.48 8.66
N ASP A 109 -19.93 -6.57 8.20
CA ASP A 109 -18.77 -6.08 8.94
C ASP A 109 -18.74 -4.55 9.00
N SER A 110 -17.85 -4.01 9.81
CA SER A 110 -17.64 -2.56 9.94
C SER A 110 -16.22 -2.17 9.56
N ALA A 111 -16.07 -0.94 9.07
CA ALA A 111 -14.78 -0.31 8.84
C ALA A 111 -13.85 -0.45 10.06
N PRO A 112 -12.60 -0.92 9.89
CA PRO A 112 -11.64 -0.95 10.98
C PRO A 112 -11.41 0.47 11.51
N PRO A 113 -11.34 0.67 12.84
CA PRO A 113 -10.95 1.97 13.39
C PRO A 113 -9.52 2.28 12.96
N VAL A 114 -9.33 3.43 12.32
CA VAL A 114 -8.00 3.92 11.94
C VAL A 114 -7.60 5.00 12.92
N LEU A 115 -6.82 4.59 13.92
CA LEU A 115 -6.30 5.52 14.91
C LEU A 115 -5.39 6.56 14.22
N PRO A 116 -5.58 7.86 14.51
CA PRO A 116 -4.71 8.88 13.97
C PRO A 116 -3.29 8.63 14.44
N ALA A 117 -2.34 8.59 13.51
CA ALA A 117 -0.92 8.57 13.86
C ALA A 117 -0.55 9.92 14.49
N SER A 118 0.04 9.93 15.68
CA SER A 118 0.50 11.17 16.31
C SER A 118 2.03 11.16 16.43
N PRO A 119 2.75 12.15 15.87
CA PRO A 119 2.26 13.21 14.98
C PRO A 119 1.96 12.71 13.56
N VAL A 120 0.92 13.25 12.92
CA VAL A 120 0.66 13.04 11.48
C VAL A 120 1.73 13.82 10.71
N THR A 121 2.62 13.12 10.01
CA THR A 121 3.55 13.77 9.08
C THR A 121 2.90 13.87 7.69
N PRO A 122 2.62 15.09 7.19
CA PRO A 122 1.97 15.29 5.90
C PRO A 122 2.68 14.58 4.74
N LEU A 123 1.91 14.07 3.79
CA LEU A 123 2.42 13.49 2.56
C LEU A 123 2.51 14.56 1.46
N HIS A 124 3.44 14.34 0.53
CA HIS A 124 3.56 15.20 -0.64
C HIS A 124 2.44 14.87 -1.63
N PRO A 125 1.71 15.84 -2.20
CA PRO A 125 0.56 15.58 -3.08
C PRO A 125 0.87 14.65 -4.26
N LEU A 126 2.01 14.85 -4.94
CA LEU A 126 2.45 13.97 -6.03
C LEU A 126 2.75 12.52 -5.61
N ALA A 127 3.17 12.29 -4.36
CA ALA A 127 3.36 10.94 -3.84
C ALA A 127 2.01 10.23 -3.64
N VAL A 128 1.00 10.97 -3.17
CA VAL A 128 -0.37 10.47 -3.05
C VAL A 128 -0.94 10.15 -4.44
N ASP A 129 -0.80 11.08 -5.39
CA ASP A 129 -1.30 10.90 -6.75
C ASP A 129 -0.67 9.69 -7.45
N TYR A 130 0.64 9.49 -7.32
CA TYR A 130 1.33 8.32 -7.89
C TYR A 130 0.70 7.01 -7.44
N VAL A 131 0.46 6.86 -6.13
CA VAL A 131 -0.04 5.62 -5.55
C VAL A 131 -1.54 5.44 -5.80
N ILE A 132 -2.34 6.48 -5.55
CA ILE A 132 -3.80 6.36 -5.67
C ILE A 132 -4.22 6.18 -7.13
N ILE A 133 -3.75 7.04 -8.04
CA ILE A 133 -4.09 6.93 -9.47
C ILE A 133 -3.50 5.63 -10.04
N GLY A 134 -2.26 5.29 -9.70
CA GLY A 134 -1.62 4.05 -10.15
C GLY A 134 -2.36 2.78 -9.71
N SER A 135 -2.82 2.73 -8.45
CA SER A 135 -3.54 1.57 -7.90
C SER A 135 -4.85 1.26 -8.62
N ARG A 136 -5.51 2.28 -9.21
CA ARG A 136 -6.78 2.11 -9.93
C ARG A 136 -6.62 1.41 -11.28
N LEU A 137 -5.42 1.37 -11.85
CA LEU A 137 -5.16 0.65 -13.10
C LEU A 137 -5.30 -0.87 -12.94
N GLY A 138 -4.97 -1.40 -11.75
CA GLY A 138 -5.02 -2.83 -11.44
C GLY A 138 -6.42 -3.36 -11.05
N THR A 139 -7.36 -2.48 -10.69
CA THR A 139 -8.65 -2.92 -10.13
C THR A 139 -9.55 -3.63 -11.14
N LYS A 140 -9.34 -3.44 -12.45
CA LYS A 140 -10.06 -4.18 -13.50
C LYS A 140 -9.86 -5.70 -13.35
N VAL A 141 -8.64 -6.15 -13.08
CA VAL A 141 -8.32 -7.58 -12.92
C VAL A 141 -8.96 -8.11 -11.63
N LEU A 142 -8.85 -7.37 -10.53
CA LEU A 142 -9.45 -7.74 -9.24
C LEU A 142 -10.98 -7.84 -9.34
N ARG A 143 -11.62 -6.89 -10.02
CA ARG A 143 -13.06 -6.90 -10.31
C ARG A 143 -13.45 -8.15 -11.10
N GLN A 144 -12.71 -8.48 -12.16
CA GLN A 144 -12.99 -9.67 -12.96
C GLN A 144 -12.88 -10.95 -12.13
N ARG A 145 -11.84 -11.08 -11.30
CA ARG A 145 -11.64 -12.23 -10.42
C ARG A 145 -12.81 -12.40 -9.44
N ARG A 146 -13.22 -11.34 -8.74
CA ARG A 146 -14.35 -11.38 -7.80
C ARG A 146 -15.66 -11.70 -8.52
N ALA A 147 -15.96 -11.04 -9.63
CA ALA A 147 -17.18 -11.28 -10.40
C ALA A 147 -17.27 -12.73 -10.90
N THR A 148 -16.17 -13.28 -11.43
CA THR A 148 -16.12 -14.68 -11.89
C THR A 148 -16.38 -15.64 -10.73
N ALA A 149 -15.78 -15.41 -9.56
CA ALA A 149 -15.99 -16.25 -8.39
C ALA A 149 -17.44 -16.22 -7.87
N ILE A 150 -18.07 -15.05 -7.86
CA ILE A 150 -19.50 -14.90 -7.49
C ILE A 150 -20.39 -15.67 -8.48
N MET A 151 -20.15 -15.56 -9.79
CA MET A 151 -20.94 -16.26 -10.80
C MET A 151 -20.89 -17.79 -10.65
N HIS A 152 -19.77 -18.33 -10.17
CA HIS A 152 -19.61 -19.77 -9.92
C HIS A 152 -20.26 -20.25 -8.61
N LYS A 153 -20.59 -19.35 -7.67
CA LYS A 153 -21.45 -19.69 -6.52
C LYS A 153 -22.90 -19.75 -7.01
N ALA A 154 -23.43 -20.97 -7.18
CA ALA A 154 -24.80 -21.17 -7.66
C ALA A 154 -25.81 -20.38 -6.81
N GLY A 155 -26.54 -19.44 -7.43
CA GLY A 155 -27.62 -18.68 -6.78
C GLY A 155 -27.20 -17.37 -6.11
N ALA A 156 -26.46 -16.51 -6.81
CA ALA A 156 -26.09 -15.16 -6.38
C ALA A 156 -27.31 -14.28 -6.02
N THR A 157 -27.75 -14.38 -4.77
CA THR A 157 -28.89 -13.59 -4.24
C THR A 157 -28.59 -12.96 -2.88
N ASN A 158 -27.38 -13.11 -2.33
CA ASN A 158 -27.00 -12.50 -1.06
C ASN A 158 -26.34 -11.12 -1.25
N THR A 159 -26.56 -10.20 -0.31
CA THR A 159 -25.98 -8.84 -0.31
C THR A 159 -24.46 -8.85 -0.31
N ALA A 160 -23.84 -9.84 0.32
CA ALA A 160 -22.38 -10.06 0.31
C ALA A 160 -21.80 -10.29 -1.10
N ASP A 161 -22.59 -10.85 -2.03
CA ASP A 161 -22.20 -11.02 -3.43
C ASP A 161 -22.32 -9.71 -4.23
N GLN A 162 -22.96 -8.67 -3.67
CA GLN A 162 -23.08 -7.34 -4.26
C GLN A 162 -22.01 -6.36 -3.79
N ALA A 163 -21.20 -6.74 -2.79
CA ALA A 163 -20.13 -5.93 -2.22
C ALA A 163 -18.97 -5.75 -3.22
N MET A 164 -19.16 -4.98 -4.29
CA MET A 164 -18.15 -4.69 -5.31
C MET A 164 -18.04 -3.21 -5.65
N ARG A 165 -18.66 -2.30 -4.88
CA ARG A 165 -18.70 -0.87 -5.19
C ARG A 165 -17.30 -0.31 -5.34
N TYR A 166 -16.38 -0.65 -4.43
CA TYR A 166 -15.00 -0.17 -4.48
C TYR A 166 -14.25 -0.62 -5.74
N LEU A 167 -14.43 -1.88 -6.15
CA LEU A 167 -13.81 -2.43 -7.36
C LEU A 167 -14.47 -1.88 -8.64
N CYS A 168 -15.73 -1.49 -8.56
CA CYS A 168 -16.50 -0.93 -9.67
C CYS A 168 -16.36 0.59 -9.81
N LEU A 169 -15.75 1.29 -8.85
CA LEU A 169 -15.49 2.72 -8.97
C LEU A 169 -14.77 3.03 -10.30
N PRO A 170 -15.17 4.13 -10.97
CA PRO A 170 -14.57 4.50 -12.24
C PRO A 170 -13.07 4.74 -12.07
N ASN A 171 -12.33 4.45 -13.13
CA ASN A 171 -10.95 4.85 -13.27
C ASN A 171 -10.90 5.87 -14.40
N ASP A 172 -10.17 6.96 -14.21
CA ASP A 172 -9.95 7.98 -15.24
C ASP A 172 -8.53 7.84 -15.81
N PRO A 173 -8.37 7.29 -17.02
CA PRO A 173 -7.06 7.18 -17.65
C PRO A 173 -6.40 8.53 -17.90
N ALA A 174 -7.17 9.62 -18.05
CA ALA A 174 -6.63 10.95 -18.30
C ALA A 174 -5.85 11.45 -17.06
N LEU A 175 -6.35 11.19 -15.85
CA LEU A 175 -5.63 11.53 -14.62
C LEU A 175 -4.24 10.88 -14.54
N TRP A 176 -4.11 9.62 -15.00
CA TRP A 176 -2.80 8.96 -15.05
C TRP A 176 -1.89 9.56 -16.12
N GLN A 177 -2.43 9.91 -17.29
CA GLN A 177 -1.67 10.55 -18.35
C GLN A 177 -1.16 11.94 -17.93
N GLU A 178 -2.03 12.75 -17.31
CA GLU A 178 -1.68 14.06 -16.76
C GLU A 178 -0.61 13.95 -15.67
N PHE A 179 -0.77 13.00 -14.74
CA PHE A 179 0.25 12.72 -13.74
C PHE A 179 1.58 12.35 -14.41
N CYS A 180 1.56 11.45 -15.41
CA CYS A 180 2.78 11.05 -16.11
C CYS A 180 3.46 12.24 -16.81
N ALA A 181 2.70 13.12 -17.46
CA ALA A 181 3.23 14.30 -18.12
C ALA A 181 3.87 15.26 -17.11
N HIS A 182 3.18 15.54 -15.99
CA HIS A 182 3.69 16.41 -14.94
C HIS A 182 4.92 15.83 -14.23
N ALA A 183 4.90 14.54 -13.87
CA ALA A 183 6.03 13.87 -13.25
C ALA A 183 7.23 13.73 -14.22
N GLN A 184 7.01 13.73 -15.53
CA GLN A 184 8.11 13.72 -16.50
C GLN A 184 8.87 15.04 -16.53
N SER A 185 8.19 16.18 -16.26
CA SER A 185 8.83 17.50 -16.25
C SER A 185 9.59 17.83 -14.97
N ILE A 186 9.46 17.00 -13.93
CA ILE A 186 10.16 17.19 -12.66
C ILE A 186 11.50 16.44 -12.71
N PRO A 187 12.63 17.06 -12.31
CA PRO A 187 13.92 16.38 -12.23
C PRO A 187 13.85 15.12 -11.36
N ALA A 188 14.57 14.07 -11.78
CA ALA A 188 14.65 12.80 -11.04
C ALA A 188 15.58 12.85 -9.82
N GLU A 189 16.21 14.00 -9.56
CA GLU A 189 17.19 14.20 -8.51
C GLU A 189 16.88 15.49 -7.74
N GLY A 190 17.40 15.56 -6.51
CA GLY A 190 17.28 16.72 -5.64
C GLY A 190 16.22 16.55 -4.55
N PRO A 191 16.17 17.50 -3.60
CA PRO A 191 15.46 17.34 -2.34
C PRO A 191 13.95 17.12 -2.50
N ILE A 192 13.34 17.68 -3.56
CA ILE A 192 11.92 17.47 -3.84
C ILE A 192 11.66 16.06 -4.38
N ALA A 193 12.50 15.56 -5.29
CA ALA A 193 12.38 14.20 -5.80
C ALA A 193 12.58 13.17 -4.68
N ASP A 194 13.56 13.38 -3.80
CA ASP A 194 13.83 12.54 -2.64
C ASP A 194 12.66 12.53 -1.66
N LEU A 195 12.08 13.70 -1.39
CA LEU A 195 10.90 13.84 -0.53
C LEU A 195 9.68 13.11 -1.11
N ILE A 196 9.41 13.29 -2.40
CA ILE A 196 8.28 12.62 -3.08
C ILE A 196 8.48 11.10 -3.06
N LEU A 197 9.68 10.63 -3.38
CA LEU A 197 10.01 9.21 -3.33
C LEU A 197 9.83 8.65 -1.91
N HIS A 198 10.34 9.34 -0.90
CA HIS A 198 10.17 8.96 0.51
C HIS A 198 8.69 8.90 0.90
N HIS A 199 7.89 9.90 0.53
CA HIS A 199 6.45 9.92 0.82
C HIS A 199 5.68 8.83 0.05
N ALA A 200 6.07 8.51 -1.18
CA ALA A 200 5.45 7.43 -1.94
C ALA A 200 5.76 6.06 -1.30
N ARG A 201 6.98 5.84 -0.79
CA ARG A 201 7.32 4.67 0.03
C ARG A 201 6.42 4.56 1.27
N ARG A 202 6.19 5.68 1.97
CA ARG A 202 5.29 5.71 3.13
C ARG A 202 3.86 5.28 2.75
N CYS A 203 3.34 5.74 1.61
CA CYS A 203 2.05 5.29 1.09
C CYS A 203 2.01 3.76 0.88
N PHE A 204 2.99 3.17 0.20
CA PHE A 204 3.08 1.71 0.05
C PHE A 204 3.17 1.00 1.42
N GLY A 205 3.95 1.56 2.34
CA GLY A 205 4.09 1.07 3.70
C GLY A 205 2.76 1.00 4.46
N PHE A 206 1.83 1.94 4.22
CA PHE A 206 0.49 1.87 4.82
C PHE A 206 -0.30 0.66 4.36
N PHE A 207 -0.27 0.34 3.06
CA PHE A 207 -0.93 -0.84 2.52
C PHE A 207 -0.24 -2.14 2.96
N ALA A 208 1.09 -2.19 2.93
CA ALA A 208 1.86 -3.34 3.39
C ALA A 208 1.57 -3.67 4.87
N ALA A 209 1.56 -2.65 5.74
CA ALA A 209 1.22 -2.83 7.14
C ALA A 209 -0.24 -3.27 7.33
N ALA A 210 -1.17 -2.70 6.56
CA ALA A 210 -2.59 -3.04 6.66
C ALA A 210 -2.88 -4.49 6.26
N ILE A 211 -2.29 -4.98 5.17
CA ILE A 211 -2.47 -6.38 4.76
C ILE A 211 -1.78 -7.36 5.72
N GLN A 212 -0.59 -7.01 6.21
CA GLN A 212 0.13 -7.81 7.21
C GLN A 212 -0.67 -7.93 8.52
N GLU A 213 -1.34 -6.86 8.95
CA GLU A 213 -2.21 -6.89 10.12
C GLU A 213 -3.37 -7.88 9.93
N GLN A 214 -4.01 -7.89 8.76
CA GLN A 214 -5.09 -8.85 8.46
C GLN A 214 -4.58 -10.29 8.42
N GLN A 215 -3.37 -10.54 7.93
CA GLN A 215 -2.76 -11.86 7.91
C GLN A 215 -2.38 -12.34 9.32
N THR A 216 -1.84 -11.43 10.16
CA THR A 216 -1.42 -11.75 11.53
C THR A 216 -2.60 -12.07 12.44
N ARG A 217 -3.73 -11.35 12.29
CA ARG A 217 -4.96 -11.64 13.05
C ARG A 217 -5.45 -13.09 12.85
N LEU A 218 -5.15 -13.70 11.69
CA LEU A 218 -5.50 -15.10 11.43
C LEU A 218 -4.62 -16.07 12.17
N ALA A 219 -3.31 -15.83 12.16
CA ALA A 219 -2.36 -16.68 12.86
C ALA A 219 -2.74 -16.77 14.35
N TYR A 220 -3.15 -15.65 14.97
CA TYR A 220 -3.64 -15.63 16.34
C TYR A 220 -5.02 -16.27 16.53
N ALA A 221 -5.96 -16.08 15.60
CA ALA A 221 -7.29 -16.69 15.69
C ALA A 221 -7.26 -18.22 15.47
N GLN A 222 -6.27 -18.72 14.73
CA GLN A 222 -6.08 -20.14 14.41
C GLN A 222 -5.08 -20.84 15.35
N ALA A 223 -4.36 -20.10 16.20
CA ALA A 223 -3.49 -20.71 17.21
C ALA A 223 -4.33 -21.55 18.19
N PRO A 224 -3.92 -22.80 18.48
CA PRO A 224 -4.62 -23.62 19.47
C PRO A 224 -4.61 -22.87 20.81
N ARG A 225 -5.79 -22.64 21.37
CA ARG A 225 -5.91 -22.16 22.75
C ARG A 225 -5.44 -23.29 23.63
N GLU A 226 -4.17 -23.29 24.02
CA GLU A 226 -3.71 -24.16 25.09
C GLU A 226 -4.55 -23.82 26.33
N CYS A 227 -5.42 -24.77 26.70
CA CYS A 227 -6.25 -24.70 27.89
C CYS A 227 -5.31 -24.78 29.10
N SER A 228 -4.78 -23.63 29.51
CA SER A 228 -4.12 -23.48 30.80
C SER A 228 -5.20 -23.61 31.87
N THR A 229 -5.46 -24.86 32.23
CA THR A 229 -6.17 -25.23 33.45
C THR A 229 -5.24 -24.86 34.59
N THR A 230 -5.23 -23.58 34.98
CA THR A 230 -4.58 -23.15 36.22
C THR A 230 -5.30 -23.84 37.36
N THR A 231 -4.74 -24.96 37.79
CA THR A 231 -5.11 -25.67 39.00
C THR A 231 -4.88 -24.71 40.16
N PHE A 232 -5.94 -24.11 40.68
CA PHE A 232 -5.93 -23.43 41.96
C PHE A 232 -5.68 -24.48 43.04
N VAL A 233 -4.43 -24.60 43.50
CA VAL A 233 -4.11 -25.34 44.72
C VAL A 233 -4.73 -24.59 45.88
N ARG A 234 -5.85 -25.12 46.39
CA ARG A 234 -6.52 -24.63 47.58
C ARG A 234 -5.67 -25.03 48.80
N PHE A 235 -4.90 -24.09 49.35
CA PHE A 235 -4.27 -24.28 50.65
C PHE A 235 -5.34 -24.26 51.74
N SER A 236 -5.66 -25.44 52.27
CA SER A 236 -6.44 -25.59 53.50
C SER A 236 -5.55 -25.23 54.69
N HIS A 237 -5.80 -24.09 55.32
CA HIS A 237 -5.21 -23.76 56.62
C HIS A 237 -6.19 -24.21 57.71
N THR A 238 -5.86 -25.32 58.36
CA THR A 238 -6.48 -25.76 59.61
C THR A 238 -6.04 -24.82 60.72
N TYR A 239 -6.98 -24.05 61.26
CA TYR A 239 -6.81 -23.30 62.50
C TYR A 239 -7.04 -24.27 63.66
N GLN A 240 -6.05 -24.40 64.54
CA GLN A 240 -6.14 -25.16 65.77
C GLN A 240 -5.57 -24.31 66.91
N ASP A 241 -6.48 -23.92 67.80
CA ASP A 241 -6.44 -23.56 69.23
C ASP A 241 -5.32 -22.69 69.81
N ASP A 242 -5.74 -21.58 70.44
CA ASP A 242 -5.73 -21.39 71.91
C ASP A 242 -6.84 -20.41 72.36
#